data_AF-A0A7C5TBV0-F1
#
_entry.id   AF-A0A7C5TBV0-F1
#
_cell.length_a   1.000
_cell.length_b   1.000
_cell.length_c   1.000
_cell.angle_alpha   90.00
_cell.angle_beta   90.00
_cell.angle_gamma   90.00
#
_symmetry.space_group_name_H-M   'P 1'
#
loop_
_entity.id
_entity.type
_entity.pdbx_description
1 polymer ?
#
loop_
_entity_poly.entity_id
_entity_poly.type
_entity_poly.pdbx_seq_one_letter_code
_entity_poly.pdbx_strand_id
1 'polypeptide(L)'
;MYNKLLEIWRDELKSDEITELPTDFVQKVADYLKKISEERRMLDKKTAKASLLKKEEQNVKRMLKELMRVRFNKLAKKAGKGEKKLQGLLSFEEEALSKLASSLESYQV
;
A
#
# COMPACT_ATOMS: atom_id res chain seq x y z
N MET A 1 4.23 -13.52 4.68
CA MET A 1 3.71 -12.19 4.31
C MET A 1 4.49 -11.54 3.17
N TYR A 2 5.83 -11.53 3.20
CA TYR A 2 6.65 -10.90 2.16
C TYR A 2 6.22 -11.23 0.71
N ASN A 3 6.12 -12.53 0.39
CA ASN A 3 5.71 -12.96 -0.96
C ASN A 3 4.32 -12.46 -1.36
N LYS A 4 3.40 -12.38 -0.39
CA LYS A 4 2.04 -11.88 -0.65
C LYS A 4 2.03 -10.38 -0.94
N LEU A 5 2.82 -9.60 -0.19
CA LEU A 5 3.01 -8.18 -0.48
C LEU A 5 3.68 -7.98 -1.84
N LEU A 6 4.66 -8.81 -2.18
CA LEU A 6 5.36 -8.76 -3.47
C LEU A 6 4.42 -9.04 -4.65
N GLU A 7 3.53 -10.04 -4.52
CA GLU A 7 2.49 -10.35 -5.49
C GLU A 7 1.54 -9.16 -5.68
N ILE A 8 0.94 -8.68 -4.59
CA ILE A 8 0.03 -7.53 -4.59
C ILE A 8 0.69 -6.29 -5.22
N TRP A 9 1.92 -5.99 -4.84
CA TRP A 9 2.66 -4.85 -5.38
C TRP A 9 2.92 -5.00 -6.88
N ARG A 10 3.28 -6.20 -7.35
CA ARG A 10 3.50 -6.46 -8.78
C ARG A 10 2.20 -6.35 -9.59
N ASP A 11 1.11 -6.87 -9.06
CA ASP A 11 -0.18 -6.86 -9.74
C ASP A 11 -0.74 -5.43 -9.82
N GLU A 12 -0.61 -4.66 -8.74
CA GLU A 12 -0.98 -3.24 -8.74
C GLU A 12 -0.17 -2.43 -9.77
N LEU A 13 1.12 -2.74 -9.95
CA LEU A 13 1.95 -2.04 -10.94
C LEU A 13 1.60 -2.40 -12.39
N LYS A 14 1.06 -3.59 -12.64
CA LYS A 14 0.73 -4.07 -14.00
C LYS A 14 -0.69 -3.72 -14.42
N SER A 15 -1.62 -3.65 -13.46
CA SER A 15 -3.02 -3.36 -13.72
C SER A 15 -3.23 -1.86 -13.92
N ASP A 16 -4.12 -1.47 -14.84
CA ASP A 16 -4.64 -0.10 -14.92
C ASP A 16 -5.75 0.16 -13.89
N GLU A 17 -6.41 -0.89 -13.44
CA GLU A 17 -7.43 -0.85 -12.40
C GLU A 17 -6.82 -0.98 -11.00
N ILE A 18 -7.55 -0.50 -9.99
CA ILE A 18 -7.15 -0.64 -8.59
C ILE A 18 -7.36 -2.10 -8.19
N THR A 19 -6.30 -2.75 -7.71
CA THR A 19 -6.40 -4.16 -7.29
C THR A 19 -7.15 -4.26 -5.97
N GLU A 20 -8.04 -5.24 -5.85
CA GLU A 20 -8.72 -5.47 -4.58
C GLU A 20 -7.74 -5.98 -3.52
N LEU A 21 -7.67 -5.26 -2.40
CA LEU A 21 -6.86 -5.65 -1.26
C LEU A 21 -7.72 -6.38 -0.23
N PRO A 22 -7.19 -7.45 0.40
CA PRO A 22 -7.84 -8.05 1.56
C PRO A 22 -8.12 -6.99 2.64
N THR A 23 -9.27 -7.08 3.31
CA THR A 23 -9.68 -6.14 4.37
C THR A 23 -8.67 -6.08 5.53
N ASP A 24 -7.97 -7.19 5.79
CA ASP A 24 -6.94 -7.28 6.82
C ASP A 24 -5.52 -7.02 6.32
N PHE A 25 -5.34 -6.58 5.06
CA PHE A 25 -4.04 -6.38 4.44
C PHE A 25 -3.16 -5.40 5.24
N VAL A 26 -3.72 -4.25 5.61
CA VAL A 26 -3.00 -3.22 6.37
C VAL A 26 -2.52 -3.77 7.70
N GLN A 27 -3.39 -4.49 8.41
CA GLN A 27 -3.06 -5.12 9.69
C GLN A 27 -1.95 -6.17 9.53
N LYS A 28 -2.08 -7.08 8.55
CA LYS A 28 -1.08 -8.13 8.27
C LYS A 28 0.29 -7.56 7.94
N VAL A 29 0.35 -6.46 7.19
CA VAL A 29 1.62 -5.79 6.88
C VAL A 29 2.22 -5.14 8.13
N ALA A 30 1.40 -4.48 8.95
CA ALA A 30 1.84 -3.84 10.18
C ALA A 30 2.41 -4.87 11.17
N ASP A 31 1.71 -5.99 11.37
CA ASP A 31 2.16 -7.10 12.21
C ASP A 31 3.45 -7.71 11.69
N TYR A 32 3.60 -7.79 10.36
CA TYR A 32 4.81 -8.29 9.74
C TYR A 32 6.03 -7.40 10.01
N LEU A 33 5.88 -6.08 9.82
CA LEU A 33 6.94 -5.11 10.12
C LEU A 33 7.30 -5.11 11.62
N LYS A 34 6.29 -5.24 12.50
CA LYS A 34 6.48 -5.35 13.94
C LYS A 34 7.32 -6.58 14.28
N LYS A 35 6.95 -7.76 13.74
CA LYS A 35 7.71 -9.00 13.94
C LYS A 35 9.17 -8.88 13.50
N ILE A 36 9.43 -8.30 12.32
CA ILE A 36 10.82 -8.07 11.85
C ILE A 36 11.59 -7.18 12.82
N SER A 37 10.96 -6.11 13.33
CA SER A 37 11.58 -5.19 14.28
C SER A 37 11.91 -5.87 15.62
N GLU A 38 10.97 -6.65 16.16
CA GLU A 38 11.11 -7.40 17.41
C GLU A 38 12.22 -8.46 17.30
N GLU A 39 12.23 -9.26 16.23
CA GLU A 39 13.27 -10.25 15.99
C GLU A 39 14.65 -9.61 15.86
N ARG A 40 14.75 -8.49 15.12
CA ARG A 40 16.03 -7.79 14.93
C ARG A 40 16.55 -7.18 16.24
N ARG A 41 15.68 -6.73 17.15
CA ARG A 41 16.08 -6.16 18.45
C ARG A 41 16.82 -7.17 19.33
N MET A 42 16.51 -8.45 19.19
CA MET A 42 17.10 -9.53 19.98
C MET A 42 18.36 -10.14 19.35
N LEU A 43 18.73 -9.76 18.13
CA LEU A 43 19.87 -10.32 17.40
C LEU A 43 21.11 -9.44 17.51
N ASP A 44 22.29 -10.07 17.55
CA ASP A 44 23.54 -9.36 17.30
C ASP A 44 23.54 -8.81 15.87
N LYS A 45 23.76 -7.50 15.76
CA LYS A 45 23.78 -6.73 14.50
C LYS A 45 24.85 -7.23 13.51
N LYS A 46 25.87 -7.95 13.97
CA LYS A 46 26.94 -8.52 13.13
C LYS A 46 26.53 -9.82 12.44
N THR A 47 25.41 -10.41 12.82
CA THR A 47 24.95 -11.66 12.22
C THR A 47 24.39 -11.45 10.81
N ALA A 48 24.57 -12.46 9.94
CA ALA A 48 23.95 -12.48 8.62
C ALA A 48 22.42 -12.34 8.72
N LYS A 49 21.80 -12.96 9.73
CA LYS A 49 20.35 -12.86 9.99
C LYS A 49 19.91 -11.43 10.27
N ALA A 50 20.63 -10.68 11.11
CA ALA A 50 20.29 -9.27 11.38
C ALA A 50 20.39 -8.39 10.13
N SER A 51 21.39 -8.64 9.27
CA SER A 51 21.54 -7.94 7.99
C SER A 51 20.37 -8.25 7.02
N LEU A 52 20.00 -9.52 6.91
CA LEU A 52 18.88 -9.95 6.06
C LEU A 52 17.54 -9.36 6.53
N LEU A 53 17.24 -9.41 7.83
CA LEU A 53 16.02 -8.81 8.38
C LEU A 53 15.96 -7.29 8.15
N LYS A 54 17.09 -6.60 8.28
CA LYS A 54 17.17 -5.16 7.96
C LYS A 54 16.87 -4.91 6.49
N LYS A 55 17.41 -5.72 5.58
CA LYS A 55 17.17 -5.56 4.15
C LYS A 55 15.71 -5.86 3.79
N GLU A 56 15.15 -6.87 4.42
CA GLU A 56 13.74 -7.23 4.25
C GLU A 56 12.81 -6.11 4.72
N GLU A 57 13.05 -5.53 5.91
CA GLU A 57 12.30 -4.38 6.41
C GLU A 57 12.33 -3.21 5.42
N GLN A 58 13.50 -2.91 4.87
CA GLN A 58 13.68 -1.85 3.88
C GLN A 58 12.91 -2.15 2.59
N ASN A 59 12.95 -3.39 2.11
CA ASN A 59 12.23 -3.80 0.90
C ASN A 59 10.71 -3.71 1.11
N VAL A 60 10.20 -4.16 2.26
CA VAL A 60 8.77 -4.06 2.61
C VAL A 60 8.33 -2.61 2.64
N LYS A 61 9.07 -1.71 3.31
CA LYS A 61 8.75 -0.28 3.34
C LYS A 61 8.76 0.34 1.95
N ARG A 62 9.70 -0.04 1.10
CA ARG A 62 9.77 0.41 -0.29
C ARG A 62 8.55 -0.04 -1.09
N MET A 63 8.22 -1.34 -1.05
CA MET A 63 7.05 -1.88 -1.75
C MET A 63 5.76 -1.19 -1.31
N LEU A 64 5.57 -0.96 -0.01
CA LEU A 64 4.39 -0.24 0.50
C LEU A 64 4.32 1.19 0.00
N LYS A 65 5.44 1.93 0.06
CA LYS A 65 5.48 3.31 -0.42
C LYS A 65 5.12 3.40 -1.90
N GLU A 66 5.67 2.51 -2.72
CA GLU A 66 5.39 2.46 -4.15
C GLU A 66 3.94 2.00 -4.43
N LEU A 67 3.45 0.98 -3.71
CA LEU A 67 2.06 0.53 -3.78
C LEU A 67 1.08 1.68 -3.52
N MET A 68 1.27 2.39 -2.40
CA MET A 68 0.41 3.51 -2.02
C MET A 68 0.45 4.64 -3.05
N ARG A 69 1.64 4.95 -3.58
CA ARG A 69 1.78 5.99 -4.62
C ARG A 69 1.02 5.62 -5.89
N VAL A 70 1.15 4.37 -6.36
CA VAL A 70 0.47 3.91 -7.59
C VAL A 70 -1.04 3.91 -7.41
N ARG A 71 -1.53 3.39 -6.28
CA ARG A 71 -2.96 3.41 -5.96
C ARG A 71 -3.52 4.82 -5.90
N PHE A 72 -2.82 5.76 -5.24
CA PHE A 72 -3.24 7.15 -5.19
C PHE A 72 -3.29 7.81 -6.56
N ASN A 73 -2.31 7.54 -7.44
CA ASN A 73 -2.34 8.05 -8.81
C ASN A 73 -3.53 7.49 -9.61
N LYS A 74 -3.87 6.21 -9.42
CA LYS A 74 -5.06 5.60 -10.06
C LYS A 74 -6.35 6.23 -9.52
N LEU A 75 -6.47 6.40 -8.21
CA LEU A 75 -7.58 7.10 -7.57
C LEU A 75 -7.79 8.49 -8.15
N ALA A 76 -6.73 9.29 -8.25
CA ALA A 76 -6.82 10.65 -8.81
C ALA A 76 -7.28 10.63 -10.28
N LYS A 77 -6.76 9.71 -11.10
CA LYS A 77 -7.19 9.55 -12.50
C LYS A 77 -8.66 9.15 -12.62
N LYS A 78 -9.11 8.23 -11.75
CA LYS A 78 -10.49 7.73 -11.72
C LYS A 78 -11.47 8.81 -11.25
N ALA A 79 -11.11 9.56 -10.20
CA ALA A 79 -11.84 10.73 -9.73
C ALA A 79 -12.00 11.79 -10.84
N GLY A 80 -10.91 12.08 -11.58
CA GLY A 80 -10.92 13.01 -12.71
C GLY A 80 -11.83 12.59 -13.87
N LYS A 81 -12.19 11.30 -13.97
CA LYS A 81 -13.17 10.78 -14.94
C LYS A 81 -14.61 10.78 -14.42
N GLY A 82 -14.84 11.26 -13.19
CA GLY A 82 -16.15 11.25 -12.54
C GLY A 82 -16.56 9.89 -11.96
N GLU A 83 -15.64 8.94 -11.83
CA GLU A 83 -15.94 7.64 -11.19
C GLU A 83 -16.11 7.84 -9.67
N LYS A 84 -17.31 7.54 -9.15
CA LYS A 84 -17.69 7.79 -7.74
C LYS A 84 -17.64 6.55 -6.85
N LYS A 85 -17.51 5.36 -7.43
CA LYS A 85 -17.42 4.09 -6.68
C LYS A 85 -16.38 3.20 -7.34
N LEU A 86 -15.40 2.78 -6.55
CA LEU A 86 -14.36 1.84 -6.95
C LEU A 86 -14.39 0.69 -5.93
N GLN A 87 -14.15 -0.53 -6.41
CA GLN A 87 -14.07 -1.70 -5.54
C GLN A 87 -12.64 -1.86 -5.01
N GLY A 88 -12.51 -2.50 -3.84
CA GLY A 88 -11.21 -2.85 -3.29
C GLY A 88 -10.38 -1.69 -2.77
N LEU A 89 -11.04 -0.58 -2.43
CA LEU A 89 -10.43 0.55 -1.74
C LEU A 89 -10.22 0.25 -0.26
N LEU A 90 -9.15 0.80 0.30
CA LEU A 90 -8.99 0.91 1.74
C LEU A 90 -9.86 2.06 2.27
N SER A 91 -10.28 2.03 3.53
CA SER A 91 -11.19 3.04 4.08
C SER A 91 -10.71 4.48 3.93
N PHE A 92 -9.39 4.72 4.06
CA PHE A 92 -8.83 6.06 3.83
C PHE A 92 -8.78 6.44 2.34
N GLU A 93 -8.75 5.47 1.43
CA GLU A 93 -8.82 5.70 -0.02
C GLU A 93 -10.25 6.05 -0.45
N GLU A 94 -11.26 5.44 0.17
CA GLU A 94 -12.68 5.80 -0.03
C GLU A 94 -12.93 7.26 0.40
N GLU A 95 -12.44 7.64 1.58
CA GLU A 95 -12.54 9.02 2.07
C GLU A 95 -11.80 10.01 1.15
N ALA A 96 -10.60 9.65 0.69
CA ALA A 96 -9.84 10.47 -0.25
C ALA A 96 -10.56 10.64 -1.59
N LEU A 97 -11.14 9.56 -2.13
CA LEU A 97 -11.92 9.61 -3.37
C LEU A 97 -13.13 10.53 -3.23
N SER A 98 -13.88 10.41 -2.13
CA SER A 98 -15.04 11.26 -1.88
C SER A 98 -14.65 12.74 -1.83
N LYS A 99 -13.58 13.09 -1.11
CA LYS A 99 -13.10 14.48 -1.03
C LYS A 99 -12.63 15.00 -2.38
N LEU A 100 -11.86 14.20 -3.12
CA LEU A 100 -11.38 14.57 -4.46
C LEU A 100 -12.54 14.81 -5.43
N ALA A 101 -13.54 13.92 -5.44
CA ALA A 101 -14.72 14.05 -6.29
C ALA A 101 -15.50 15.34 -5.97
N SER A 102 -15.77 15.63 -4.69
CA SER A 102 -16.45 16.87 -4.29
C SER A 102 -15.67 18.13 -4.65
N SER A 103 -14.34 18.12 -4.51
CA SER A 103 -13.51 19.26 -4.93
C SER A 103 -13.56 19.46 -6.44
N LEU A 104 -13.45 18.40 -7.24
CA LEU A 104 -13.52 18.52 -8.71
C LEU A 104 -14.87 19.07 -9.20
N GLU A 105 -15.97 18.67 -8.56
CA GLU A 105 -17.31 19.21 -8.85
C GLU A 105 -17.38 20.73 -8.60
N SER A 106 -16.73 21.23 -7.54
CA SER A 106 -16.69 22.67 -7.25
C SER A 106 -15.86 23.52 -8.24
N TYR A 107 -14.99 22.90 -9.04
CA TYR A 107 -14.17 23.59 -10.06
C TYR A 107 -14.80 23.58 -11.47
N GLN A 108 -15.86 22.80 -11.69
CA GLN A 108 -16.59 22.77 -12.96
C GLN A 108 -17.81 23.71 -12.98
N VAL A 109 -17.91 24.64 -12.03
CA VAL A 109 -18.92 25.72 -11.95
C VAL A 109 -18.39 27.01 -12.56
#